data_AF-A0A5P8JV51-F1
#
_entry.id   AF-A0A5P8JV51-F1
#
_cell.length_a   1.000
_cell.length_b   1.000
_cell.length_c   1.000
_cell.angle_alpha   90.00
_cell.angle_beta   90.00
_cell.angle_gamma   90.00
#
_symmetry.space_group_name_H-M   'P 1'
#
loop_
_entity.id
_entity.type
_entity.pdbx_description
1 polymer ?
#
loop_
_entity_poly.entity_id
_entity_poly.type
_entity_poly.pdbx_seq_one_letter_code
_entity_poly.pdbx_strand_id
1 'polypeptide(L)'
;MNGDKTEQQQPEPTDPWAPVTVSADAVAEHQQLQDAYEQTLTAAGYGADQRERYIAESGEDPEYAACVWDEEIVPAAQAAGVLPENPAPFGPAERATLDARDAAISQFWEAHSEYDVFSNSAENQELFRQAMAHGDEKAREALGDQVAEHLLSSTPAAVEGAEHEVGDIDIDI
;
A
#
# COMPACT_ATOMS: atom_id res chain seq x y z
N MET A 1 4.97 -50.01 7.52
CA MET A 1 5.27 -48.72 6.88
C MET A 1 4.01 -48.27 6.17
N ASN A 2 3.52 -47.08 6.52
CA ASN A 2 2.83 -46.11 5.67
C ASN A 2 2.14 -45.14 6.64
N GLY A 3 2.82 -44.02 6.90
CA GLY A 3 2.24 -42.87 7.56
C GLY A 3 1.60 -42.00 6.48
N ASP A 4 0.31 -41.75 6.64
CA ASP A 4 -0.41 -40.76 5.84
C ASP A 4 0.16 -39.36 6.16
N LYS A 5 0.62 -38.69 5.11
CA LYS A 5 0.95 -37.26 5.14
C LYS A 5 -0.37 -36.51 5.00
N THR A 6 -0.80 -35.86 6.07
CA THR A 6 -1.86 -34.87 6.05
C THR A 6 -1.39 -33.67 5.23
N GLU A 7 -1.94 -33.51 4.03
CA GLU A 7 -1.88 -32.26 3.26
C GLU A 7 -2.60 -31.18 4.09
N GLN A 8 -1.86 -30.16 4.52
CA GLN A 8 -2.44 -28.96 5.09
C GLN A 8 -3.08 -28.15 3.95
N GLN A 9 -4.31 -28.51 3.58
CA GLN A 9 -5.17 -27.64 2.80
C GLN A 9 -5.66 -26.52 3.72
N GLN A 10 -5.10 -25.33 3.53
CA GLN A 10 -5.63 -24.11 4.11
C GLN A 10 -6.97 -23.83 3.42
N PRO A 11 -8.12 -23.81 4.14
CA PRO A 11 -9.41 -23.59 3.51
C PRO A 11 -9.49 -22.17 2.95
N GLU A 12 -10.06 -22.02 1.75
CA GLU A 12 -10.34 -20.73 1.15
C GLU A 12 -11.21 -19.88 2.09
N PRO A 13 -10.80 -18.65 2.43
CA PRO A 13 -11.62 -17.78 3.26
C PRO A 13 -12.90 -17.42 2.50
N THR A 14 -14.02 -17.97 2.98
CA THR A 14 -15.35 -17.85 2.36
C THR A 14 -16.07 -16.55 2.77
N ASP A 15 -15.40 -15.67 3.52
CA ASP A 15 -15.92 -14.37 3.95
C ASP A 15 -14.89 -13.27 3.58
N PRO A 16 -15.24 -12.34 2.67
CA PRO A 16 -14.35 -11.24 2.28
C PRO A 16 -14.05 -10.26 3.42
N TRP A 17 -14.77 -10.35 4.55
CA TRP A 17 -14.57 -9.56 5.75
C TRP A 17 -13.96 -10.35 6.91
N ALA A 18 -13.53 -11.60 6.67
CA ALA A 18 -12.83 -12.36 7.69
C ALA A 18 -11.53 -11.62 8.09
N PRO A 19 -11.25 -11.48 9.41
CA PRO A 19 -10.05 -10.81 9.87
C PRO A 19 -8.81 -11.55 9.34
N VAL A 20 -8.00 -10.85 8.55
CA VAL A 20 -6.70 -11.34 8.11
C VAL A 20 -5.79 -11.37 9.34
N THR A 21 -5.47 -12.58 9.81
CA THR A 21 -4.53 -12.73 10.94
C THR A 21 -3.11 -12.80 10.41
N VAL A 22 -2.34 -11.75 10.65
CA VAL A 22 -0.88 -11.76 10.47
C VAL A 22 -0.27 -12.64 11.56
N SER A 23 0.70 -13.49 11.20
CA SER A 23 1.36 -14.35 12.17
C SER A 23 2.24 -13.52 13.12
N ALA A 24 2.34 -13.95 14.38
CA ALA A 24 3.22 -13.31 15.35
C ALA A 24 4.69 -13.32 14.89
N ASP A 25 5.09 -14.36 14.15
CA ASP A 25 6.44 -14.48 13.60
C ASP A 25 6.71 -13.42 12.52
N ALA A 26 5.74 -13.16 11.63
CA ALA A 26 5.88 -12.10 10.61
C ALA A 26 5.96 -10.70 11.26
N VAL A 27 5.19 -10.45 12.33
CA VAL A 27 5.29 -9.20 13.10
C VAL A 27 6.67 -9.08 13.76
N ALA A 28 7.19 -10.16 14.35
CA ALA A 28 8.50 -10.15 15.01
C ALA A 28 9.64 -9.92 14.02
N GLU A 29 9.61 -10.54 12.85
CA GLU A 29 10.59 -10.33 11.78
C GLU A 29 10.57 -8.88 11.28
N HIS A 30 9.38 -8.32 11.04
CA HIS A 30 9.26 -6.92 10.62
C HIS A 30 9.79 -5.96 11.69
N GLN A 31 9.47 -6.19 12.97
CA GLN A 31 9.98 -5.37 14.07
C GLN A 31 11.52 -5.42 14.14
N GLN A 32 12.13 -6.61 13.97
CA GLN A 32 13.59 -6.73 13.98
C GLN A 32 14.25 -5.94 12.84
N LEU A 33 13.65 -5.93 11.65
CA LEU A 33 14.12 -5.13 10.53
C LEU A 33 14.03 -3.63 10.82
N GLN A 34 12.91 -3.18 11.40
CA GLN A 34 12.73 -1.78 11.79
C GLN A 34 13.72 -1.36 12.89
N ASP A 35 13.90 -2.17 13.93
CA ASP A 35 14.85 -1.89 15.02
C ASP A 35 16.30 -1.76 14.47
N ALA A 36 16.68 -2.64 13.55
CA ALA A 36 18.00 -2.59 12.91
C ALA A 36 18.17 -1.34 12.03
N TYR A 37 17.12 -0.93 11.34
CA TYR A 37 17.10 0.28 10.55
C TYR A 37 17.24 1.54 11.42
N GLU A 38 16.47 1.66 12.51
CA GLU A 38 16.57 2.76 13.47
C GLU A 38 17.95 2.86 14.13
N GLN A 39 18.57 1.73 14.45
CA GLN A 39 19.95 1.70 14.93
C GLN A 39 20.93 2.26 13.90
N THR A 40 20.71 1.94 12.62
CA THR A 40 21.54 2.44 11.52
C THR A 40 21.35 3.95 11.33
N LEU A 41 20.11 4.44 11.37
CA LEU A 41 19.82 5.88 11.36
C LEU A 41 20.56 6.59 12.49
N THR A 42 20.44 6.05 13.71
CA THR A 42 21.09 6.62 14.89
C THR A 42 22.60 6.66 14.75
N ALA A 43 23.22 5.57 14.29
CA ALA A 43 24.66 5.49 14.05
C ALA A 43 25.15 6.47 12.97
N ALA A 44 24.32 6.74 11.96
CA ALA A 44 24.60 7.72 10.91
C ALA A 44 24.31 9.18 11.31
N GLY A 45 23.78 9.42 12.52
CA GLY A 45 23.43 10.75 13.00
C GLY A 45 22.06 11.25 12.51
N TYR A 46 21.15 10.35 12.12
CA TYR A 46 19.78 10.63 11.70
C TYR A 46 18.73 10.03 12.66
N GLY A 47 19.15 9.62 13.85
CA GLY A 47 18.25 9.07 14.88
C GLY A 47 17.39 10.13 15.58
N ALA A 48 16.54 9.67 16.51
CA ALA A 48 15.57 10.51 17.23
C ALA A 48 16.21 11.74 17.90
N ASP A 49 17.35 11.58 18.57
CA ASP A 49 18.06 12.70 19.22
C ASP A 49 18.49 13.80 18.24
N GLN A 50 18.81 13.41 16.99
CA GLN A 50 19.22 14.37 15.98
C GLN A 50 18.01 15.08 15.36
N ARG A 51 16.92 14.34 15.18
CA ARG A 51 15.61 14.91 14.78
C ARG A 51 15.13 15.93 15.81
N GLU A 52 15.18 15.61 17.09
CA GLU A 52 14.80 16.52 18.17
C GLU A 52 15.67 17.79 18.18
N ARG A 53 16.98 17.64 17.99
CA ARG A 53 17.88 18.79 17.88
C ARG A 53 17.57 19.65 16.67
N TYR A 54 17.33 19.06 15.51
CA TYR A 54 16.93 19.79 14.31
C TYR A 54 15.65 20.59 14.56
N ILE A 55 14.62 19.97 15.10
CA ILE A 55 13.34 20.61 15.41
C ILE A 55 13.55 21.79 16.35
N ALA A 56 14.32 21.61 17.43
CA ALA A 56 14.59 22.65 18.41
C ALA A 56 15.45 23.81 17.88
N GLU A 57 16.37 23.54 16.94
CA GLU A 57 17.35 24.51 16.43
C GLU A 57 16.93 25.18 15.11
N SER A 58 15.94 24.63 14.39
CA SER A 58 15.47 25.12 13.08
C SER A 58 14.96 26.58 13.13
N GLY A 59 14.37 26.98 14.26
CA GLY A 59 13.65 28.26 14.38
C GLY A 59 12.31 28.28 13.64
N GLU A 60 11.87 27.14 13.09
CA GLU A 60 10.58 26.96 12.42
C GLU A 60 9.52 26.46 13.41
N ASP A 61 8.29 26.33 12.91
CA ASP A 61 7.26 25.62 13.67
C ASP A 61 7.69 24.15 13.88
N PRO A 62 7.56 23.59 15.10
CA PRO A 62 8.03 22.23 15.38
C PRO A 62 7.37 21.14 14.53
N GLU A 63 6.09 21.29 14.17
CA GLU A 63 5.39 20.33 13.33
C GLU A 63 5.89 20.43 11.89
N TYR A 64 6.14 21.65 11.41
CA TYR A 64 6.75 21.85 10.09
C TYR A 64 8.18 21.30 10.03
N ALA A 65 9.02 21.59 11.02
CA ALA A 65 10.38 21.07 11.08
C ALA A 65 10.42 19.54 11.17
N ALA A 66 9.46 18.94 11.90
CA ALA A 66 9.27 17.49 11.92
C ALA A 66 8.97 16.95 10.51
N CYS A 67 8.03 17.57 9.78
CA CYS A 67 7.74 17.19 8.39
C CYS A 67 8.96 17.32 7.48
N VAL A 68 9.70 18.44 7.53
CA VAL A 68 10.91 18.63 6.71
C VAL A 68 11.95 17.56 7.02
N TRP A 69 12.13 17.19 8.28
CA TRP A 69 13.05 16.13 8.66
C TRP A 69 12.66 14.77 8.04
N ASP A 70 11.39 14.39 8.20
CA ASP A 70 10.89 13.07 7.80
C ASP A 70 10.69 12.95 6.27
N GLU A 71 10.30 14.03 5.60
CA GLU A 71 9.90 14.03 4.18
C GLU A 71 11.00 14.55 3.23
N GLU A 72 11.96 15.35 3.70
CA GLU A 72 13.01 15.92 2.86
C GLU A 72 14.42 15.48 3.28
N ILE A 73 14.77 15.63 4.56
CA ILE A 73 16.15 15.41 5.03
C ILE A 73 16.53 13.94 5.01
N VAL A 74 15.73 13.08 5.64
CA VAL A 74 16.00 11.63 5.67
C VAL A 74 15.94 11.03 4.26
N PRO A 75 14.90 11.31 3.43
CA PRO A 75 14.85 10.81 2.05
C PRO A 75 16.02 11.29 1.17
N ALA A 76 16.45 12.55 1.30
CA ALA A 76 17.61 13.03 0.56
C ALA A 76 18.91 12.29 0.95
N ALA A 77 19.08 11.97 2.24
CA ALA A 77 20.22 11.20 2.72
C ALA A 77 20.20 9.75 2.23
N GLN A 78 19.02 9.13 2.12
CA GLN A 78 18.85 7.82 1.49
C GLN A 78 19.18 7.86 -0.02
N ALA A 79 18.63 8.83 -0.75
CA ALA A 79 18.88 9.00 -2.18
C ALA A 79 20.37 9.28 -2.49
N ALA A 80 21.08 9.94 -1.57
CA ALA A 80 22.53 10.16 -1.65
C ALA A 80 23.36 8.92 -1.27
N GLY A 81 22.73 7.82 -0.81
CA GLY A 81 23.39 6.60 -0.35
C GLY A 81 24.11 6.73 0.99
N VAL A 82 23.81 7.78 1.76
CA VAL A 82 24.34 7.99 3.12
C VAL A 82 23.62 7.08 4.12
N LEU A 83 22.31 6.91 3.92
CA LEU A 83 21.48 6.00 4.69
C LEU A 83 21.08 4.80 3.82
N PRO A 84 20.90 3.61 4.41
CA PRO A 84 20.21 2.53 3.71
C PRO A 84 18.77 2.94 3.41
N GLU A 85 18.16 2.28 2.43
CA GLU A 85 16.72 2.40 2.22
C GLU A 85 15.96 1.89 3.45
N ASN A 86 14.87 2.57 3.78
CA ASN A 86 13.95 2.11 4.81
C ASN A 86 13.42 0.72 4.39
N PRO A 87 13.49 -0.30 5.26
CA PRO A 87 12.86 -1.58 5.00
C PRO A 87 11.35 -1.37 4.91
N ALA A 88 10.88 -1.13 3.67
CA ALA A 88 9.46 -1.01 3.39
C ALA A 88 8.77 -2.32 3.82
N PRO A 89 7.50 -2.25 4.27
CA PRO A 89 6.73 -3.46 4.60
C PRO A 89 6.47 -4.35 3.37
N PHE A 90 6.78 -3.85 2.18
CA PHE A 90 6.57 -4.50 0.89
C PHE A 90 7.89 -4.98 0.29
N GLY A 91 7.91 -6.20 -0.22
CA GLY A 91 9.01 -6.73 -1.02
C GLY A 91 9.16 -6.01 -2.36
N PRO A 92 10.24 -6.28 -3.12
CA PRO A 92 10.52 -5.55 -4.37
C PRO A 92 9.39 -5.60 -5.41
N ALA A 93 8.74 -6.75 -5.59
CA ALA A 93 7.64 -6.92 -6.54
C ALA A 93 6.37 -6.17 -6.10
N GLU A 94 6.07 -6.21 -4.80
CA GLU A 94 4.96 -5.47 -4.18
C GLU A 94 5.18 -3.97 -4.32
N ARG A 95 6.41 -3.50 -4.06
CA ARG A 95 6.77 -2.09 -4.23
C ARG A 95 6.64 -1.63 -5.67
N ALA A 96 7.20 -2.38 -6.62
CA ALA A 96 7.06 -2.07 -8.03
C ALA A 96 5.59 -1.99 -8.47
N THR A 97 4.75 -2.88 -7.94
CA THR A 97 3.31 -2.91 -8.20
C THR A 97 2.62 -1.65 -7.70
N LEU A 98 2.88 -1.24 -6.46
CA LEU A 98 2.33 -0.01 -5.89
C LEU A 98 2.81 1.23 -6.64
N ASP A 99 4.11 1.33 -6.93
CA ASP A 99 4.68 2.48 -7.65
C ASP A 99 4.06 2.61 -9.07
N ALA A 100 3.91 1.50 -9.80
CA ALA A 100 3.30 1.50 -11.14
C ALA A 100 1.81 1.88 -11.08
N ARG A 101 1.08 1.36 -10.08
CA ARG A 101 -0.33 1.65 -9.85
C ARG A 101 -0.56 3.12 -9.47
N ASP A 102 0.21 3.64 -8.52
CA ASP A 102 0.10 5.02 -8.04
C ASP A 102 0.45 6.04 -9.13
N ALA A 103 1.46 5.75 -9.96
CA ALA A 103 1.80 6.57 -11.10
C ALA A 103 0.66 6.65 -12.13
N ALA A 104 -0.01 5.53 -12.40
CA ALA A 104 -1.16 5.49 -13.31
C ALA A 104 -2.40 6.17 -12.73
N ILE A 105 -2.68 5.99 -11.44
CA ILE A 105 -3.77 6.68 -10.73
C ILE A 105 -3.53 8.20 -10.75
N SER A 106 -2.30 8.64 -10.51
CA SER A 106 -1.95 10.06 -10.56
C SER A 106 -2.21 10.66 -11.94
N GLN A 107 -1.82 9.96 -13.01
CA GLN A 107 -2.13 10.37 -14.39
C GLN A 107 -3.64 10.40 -14.68
N PHE A 108 -4.39 9.43 -14.14
CA PHE A 108 -5.85 9.43 -14.25
C PHE A 108 -6.44 10.70 -13.63
N TRP A 109 -5.97 11.10 -12.45
CA TRP A 109 -6.47 12.30 -11.77
C TRP A 109 -6.08 13.60 -12.45
N GLU A 110 -4.90 13.67 -13.08
CA GLU A 110 -4.54 14.81 -13.93
C GLU A 110 -5.51 15.00 -15.10
N ALA A 111 -6.09 13.91 -15.62
CA ALA A 111 -7.08 13.95 -16.69
C ALA A 111 -8.52 14.20 -16.21
N HIS A 112 -8.82 13.98 -14.93
CA HIS A 112 -10.17 14.07 -14.36
C HIS A 112 -10.25 15.10 -13.23
N SER A 113 -10.12 16.38 -13.60
CA SER A 113 -10.20 17.51 -12.66
C SER A 113 -11.56 17.68 -11.98
N GLU A 114 -12.60 17.00 -12.47
CA GLU A 114 -13.94 16.95 -11.87
C GLU A 114 -14.03 16.10 -10.61
N TYR A 115 -13.00 15.29 -10.33
CA TYR A 115 -12.94 14.51 -9.10
C TYR A 115 -12.79 15.43 -7.88
N ASP A 116 -13.67 15.25 -6.90
CA ASP A 116 -13.63 15.97 -5.63
C ASP A 116 -13.48 14.97 -4.48
N VAL A 117 -12.31 14.97 -3.85
CA VAL A 117 -12.00 14.08 -2.71
C VAL A 117 -12.98 14.23 -1.54
N PHE A 118 -13.68 15.36 -1.42
CA PHE A 118 -14.67 15.60 -0.35
C PHE A 118 -16.10 15.22 -0.75
N SER A 119 -16.35 14.92 -2.02
CA SER A 119 -17.66 14.54 -2.52
C SER A 119 -17.90 13.04 -2.37
N ASN A 120 -19.08 12.67 -1.87
CA ASN A 120 -19.52 11.27 -1.78
C ASN A 120 -20.67 10.97 -2.75
N SER A 121 -20.79 11.72 -3.86
CA SER A 121 -21.78 11.45 -4.89
C SER A 121 -21.50 10.13 -5.59
N ALA A 122 -22.54 9.51 -6.17
CA ALA A 122 -22.39 8.27 -6.92
C ALA A 122 -21.41 8.42 -8.10
N GLU A 123 -21.44 9.58 -8.77
CA GLU A 123 -20.52 9.93 -9.86
C GLU A 123 -19.06 10.02 -9.37
N ASN A 124 -18.82 10.62 -8.20
CA ASN A 124 -17.48 10.74 -7.64
C ASN A 124 -16.94 9.38 -7.16
N GLN A 125 -17.81 8.53 -6.60
CA GLN A 125 -17.47 7.15 -6.25
C GLN A 125 -17.17 6.30 -7.48
N GLU A 126 -17.87 6.55 -8.60
CA GLU A 126 -17.61 5.90 -9.88
C GLU A 126 -16.25 6.28 -10.44
N LEU A 127 -15.91 7.57 -10.44
CA LEU A 127 -14.58 8.06 -10.84
C LEU A 127 -13.46 7.43 -10.00
N PHE A 128 -13.66 7.31 -8.68
CA PHE A 128 -12.73 6.60 -7.80
C PHE A 128 -12.54 5.13 -8.20
N ARG A 129 -13.63 4.40 -8.47
CA ARG A 129 -13.54 3.01 -8.90
C ARG A 129 -12.83 2.88 -10.25
N GLN A 130 -13.07 3.79 -11.18
CA GLN A 130 -12.38 3.83 -12.47
C GLN A 130 -10.89 4.10 -12.33
N ALA A 131 -10.48 5.04 -11.46
CA ALA A 131 -9.07 5.30 -11.21
C ALA A 131 -8.36 4.08 -10.63
N MET A 132 -8.99 3.40 -9.66
CA MET A 132 -8.42 2.18 -9.07
C MET A 132 -8.29 1.06 -10.10
N ALA A 133 -9.31 0.83 -10.93
CA ALA A 133 -9.27 -0.16 -12.01
C ALA A 133 -8.19 0.18 -13.05
N HIS A 134 -8.06 1.47 -13.41
CA HIS A 134 -7.03 1.95 -14.32
C HIS A 134 -5.63 1.72 -13.76
N GLY A 135 -5.42 2.01 -12.47
CA GLY A 135 -4.17 1.73 -11.77
C GLY A 135 -3.81 0.25 -11.79
N ASP A 136 -4.77 -0.62 -11.47
CA ASP A 136 -4.58 -2.08 -11.49
C ASP A 136 -4.21 -2.59 -12.90
N GLU A 137 -4.91 -2.12 -13.94
CA GLU A 137 -4.63 -2.47 -15.33
C GLU A 137 -3.21 -2.04 -15.74
N LYS A 138 -2.83 -0.80 -15.45
CA LYS A 138 -1.50 -0.27 -15.80
C LYS A 138 -0.36 -0.93 -15.03
N ALA A 139 -0.58 -1.30 -13.77
CA ALA A 139 0.40 -2.10 -13.03
C ALA A 139 0.65 -3.46 -13.70
N ARG A 140 -0.41 -4.15 -14.14
CA ARG A 140 -0.28 -5.41 -14.89
C ARG A 140 0.41 -5.23 -16.23
N GLU A 141 0.04 -4.20 -17.00
CA GLU A 141 0.68 -3.90 -18.29
C GLU A 141 2.19 -3.64 -18.12
N ALA A 142 2.58 -2.91 -17.08
CA ALA A 142 3.97 -2.51 -16.85
C ALA A 142 4.86 -3.66 -16.34
N LEU A 143 4.33 -4.52 -15.48
CA LEU A 143 5.12 -5.52 -14.74
C LEU A 143 4.92 -6.96 -15.22
N GLY A 144 3.80 -7.25 -15.89
CA GLY A 144 3.43 -8.60 -16.33
C GLY A 144 3.48 -9.59 -15.17
N ASP A 145 4.22 -10.68 -15.34
CA ASP A 145 4.33 -11.77 -14.35
C ASP A 145 4.97 -11.36 -13.00
N GLN A 146 5.54 -10.16 -12.90
CA GLN A 146 6.15 -9.65 -11.67
C GLN A 146 5.16 -8.85 -10.80
N VAL A 147 3.93 -8.69 -11.26
CA VAL A 147 2.89 -7.97 -10.52
C VAL A 147 2.48 -8.74 -9.26
N ALA A 148 2.39 -8.04 -8.14
CA ALA A 148 1.88 -8.58 -6.88
C ALA A 148 0.35 -8.50 -6.88
N GLU A 149 -0.32 -9.48 -7.51
CA GLU A 149 -1.78 -9.50 -7.69
C GLU A 149 -2.58 -9.35 -6.39
N HIS A 150 -2.06 -9.79 -5.25
CA HIS A 150 -2.74 -9.66 -3.96
C HIS A 150 -2.86 -8.22 -3.46
N LEU A 151 -2.15 -7.26 -4.08
CA LEU A 151 -2.25 -5.84 -3.77
C LEU A 151 -3.24 -5.08 -4.65
N LEU A 152 -3.73 -5.71 -5.73
CA LEU A 152 -4.64 -5.07 -6.67
C LEU A 152 -6.09 -5.14 -6.15
N SER A 153 -6.87 -4.11 -6.46
CA SER A 153 -8.27 -4.01 -5.99
C SER A 153 -9.21 -4.98 -6.72
N SER A 154 -8.85 -5.36 -7.94
CA SER A 154 -9.63 -6.29 -8.76
C SER A 154 -8.82 -7.56 -8.98
N THR A 155 -9.36 -8.73 -8.66
CA THR A 155 -8.83 -9.99 -9.18
C THR A 155 -9.17 -10.12 -10.67
N PRO A 156 -8.30 -10.70 -11.52
CA PRO A 156 -8.57 -10.85 -12.95
C PRO A 156 -9.90 -11.54 -13.28
N ALA A 157 -10.42 -12.35 -12.35
CA ALA A 157 -11.69 -13.06 -12.48
C ALA A 157 -12.95 -12.19 -12.26
N ALA A 158 -12.83 -10.95 -11.75
CA ALA A 158 -13.99 -10.11 -11.44
C ALA A 158 -14.52 -9.30 -12.65
N VAL A 159 -13.80 -9.29 -13.77
CA VAL A 159 -14.17 -8.50 -14.96
C VAL A 159 -15.11 -9.27 -15.90
N GLU A 160 -15.20 -10.60 -15.79
CA GLU A 160 -16.12 -11.43 -16.57
C GLU A 160 -17.16 -12.10 -15.65
N GLY A 161 -18.22 -11.38 -15.29
CA GLY A 161 -19.45 -12.00 -14.78
C GLY A 161 -20.02 -11.39 -13.51
N ALA A 162 -20.62 -10.21 -13.64
CA ALA A 162 -21.64 -9.75 -12.69
C ALA A 162 -22.74 -8.97 -13.42
N GLU A 163 -23.38 -9.62 -14.39
CA GLU A 163 -24.75 -9.26 -14.76
C GLU A 163 -25.65 -9.70 -13.60
N HIS A 164 -25.79 -8.86 -12.58
CA HIS A 164 -26.84 -9.06 -11.58
C HIS A 164 -28.13 -8.48 -12.13
N GLU A 165 -28.89 -9.30 -12.87
CA GLU A 165 -30.31 -9.04 -13.11
C GLU A 165 -31.00 -8.89 -11.75
N VAL A 166 -31.36 -7.67 -11.41
CA VAL A 166 -32.23 -7.39 -10.27
C VAL A 166 -33.63 -7.82 -10.67
N GLY A 167 -33.96 -9.08 -10.40
CA GLY A 167 -35.31 -9.60 -10.60
C GLY A 167 -36.29 -8.87 -9.69
N ASP A 168 -37.32 -8.29 -10.29
CA ASP A 168 -38.45 -7.64 -9.61
C ASP A 168 -38.99 -8.52 -8.47
N ILE A 169 -38.87 -8.03 -7.22
CA ILE A 169 -39.63 -8.59 -6.10
C ILE A 169 -40.95 -7.83 -6.05
N ASP A 170 -41.97 -8.42 -6.67
CA ASP A 170 -43.38 -8.09 -6.42
C ASP A 170 -43.68 -8.32 -4.93
N ILE A 171 -43.91 -7.23 -4.18
CA ILE A 171 -44.51 -7.28 -2.84
C ILE A 171 -45.96 -6.83 -2.99
N ASP A 172 -46.87 -7.82 -3.06
CA ASP A 172 -48.31 -7.60 -2.89
C ASP A 172 -48.58 -7.06 -1.48
N ILE A 173 -49.26 -5.90 -1.39
CA ILE A 173 -49.82 -5.32 -0.16
C ILE A 173 -51.33 -5.61 -0.11
#